data_AF-A0A0C3PWU3-F1
#
_entry.id   AF-A0A0C3PWU3-F1
#
_cell.length_a   1.000
_cell.length_b   1.000
_cell.length_c   1.000
_cell.angle_alpha   90.00
_cell.angle_beta   90.00
_cell.angle_gamma   90.00
#
_symmetry.space_group_name_H-M   'P 1'
#
loop_
_entity.id
_entity.type
_entity.pdbx_description
1 polymer ?
#
loop_
_entity_poly.entity_id
_entity_poly.type
_entity_poly.pdbx_seq_one_letter_code
_entity_poly.pdbx_strand_id
1 'polypeptide(L)'
;PWCSCGMGVGTEVLRGRYGNVTAKYATRAAISPLFAVPYLEGVRMMKPTDVPPVEPALVRCAACGKGGVPLSRCSKCKAIKYCSKDCQVTHWKIHKRSCTST
;
A
#
# COMPACT_ATOMS: atom_id res chain seq x y z
N PRO A 1 -25.02 -12.26 -32.86
CA PRO A 1 -25.64 -11.32 -31.90
C PRO A 1 -24.60 -10.34 -31.34
N TRP A 2 -24.62 -9.10 -31.83
CA TRP A 2 -23.68 -8.05 -31.39
C TRP A 2 -24.26 -7.32 -30.17
N CYS A 3 -23.40 -6.99 -29.20
CA CYS A 3 -23.77 -6.18 -28.05
C CYS A 3 -24.21 -4.79 -28.50
N SER A 4 -25.28 -4.24 -27.92
CA SER A 4 -25.74 -2.86 -28.16
C SER A 4 -24.67 -1.80 -27.84
N CYS A 5 -23.65 -2.16 -27.06
CA CYS A 5 -22.48 -1.33 -26.77
C CYS A 5 -21.62 -0.99 -28.00
N GLY A 6 -21.69 -1.78 -29.08
CA GLY A 6 -20.87 -1.62 -30.29
C GLY A 6 -21.58 -1.03 -31.49
N MET A 7 -22.59 -0.17 -31.30
CA MET A 7 -23.36 0.46 -32.39
C MET A 7 -22.85 1.85 -32.79
N GLY A 8 -21.61 2.21 -32.44
CA GLY A 8 -21.04 3.52 -32.78
C GLY A 8 -21.65 4.70 -32.03
N VAL A 9 -22.34 4.46 -30.91
CA VAL A 9 -22.94 5.51 -30.07
C VAL A 9 -21.82 6.30 -29.38
N GLY A 10 -21.79 7.63 -29.59
CA GLY A 10 -20.76 8.50 -29.02
C GLY A 10 -19.39 8.37 -29.69
N THR A 11 -19.37 8.03 -30.99
CA THR A 11 -18.15 7.85 -31.80
C THR A 11 -18.03 8.86 -32.94
N GLU A 12 -18.61 10.04 -32.79
CA GLU A 12 -18.68 11.09 -33.83
C GLU A 12 -17.29 11.46 -34.36
N VAL A 13 -16.29 11.47 -33.47
CA VAL A 13 -14.89 11.70 -33.83
C VAL A 13 -14.33 10.59 -34.73
N LEU A 14 -14.65 9.32 -34.45
CA LEU A 14 -14.24 8.18 -35.28
C LEU A 14 -14.97 8.19 -36.63
N ARG A 15 -16.23 8.62 -36.64
CA ARG A 15 -17.04 8.77 -37.86
C ARG A 15 -16.45 9.82 -38.80
N GLY A 16 -16.02 10.96 -38.26
CA GLY A 16 -15.34 12.02 -39.02
C GLY A 16 -13.97 11.60 -39.56
N ARG A 17 -13.23 10.76 -38.83
CA ARG A 17 -11.86 10.37 -39.22
C ARG A 17 -11.78 9.10 -40.09
N TYR A 18 -12.62 8.10 -39.82
CA TYR A 18 -12.51 6.75 -40.40
C TYR A 18 -13.78 6.29 -41.11
N GLY A 19 -14.78 7.16 -41.23
CA GLY A 19 -16.01 6.90 -41.97
C GLY A 19 -17.05 6.04 -41.23
N ASN A 20 -18.23 5.95 -41.84
CA ASN A 20 -19.42 5.34 -41.25
C ASN A 20 -19.30 3.83 -41.00
N VAL A 21 -18.56 3.13 -41.85
CA VAL A 21 -18.42 1.66 -41.78
C VAL A 21 -17.64 1.28 -40.52
N THR A 22 -16.50 1.91 -40.29
CA THR A 22 -15.64 1.65 -39.13
C THR A 22 -16.30 2.12 -37.83
N ALA A 23 -16.88 3.32 -37.82
CA ALA A 23 -17.51 3.88 -36.63
C ALA A 23 -18.72 3.06 -36.15
N LYS A 24 -19.47 2.42 -37.06
CA LYS A 24 -20.63 1.57 -36.72
C LYS A 24 -20.28 0.43 -35.77
N TYR A 25 -19.04 -0.08 -35.83
CA TYR A 25 -18.57 -1.20 -35.02
C TYR A 25 -17.70 -0.77 -33.83
N ALA A 26 -17.50 0.53 -33.65
CA ALA A 26 -16.70 1.05 -32.56
C ALA A 26 -17.49 1.04 -31.24
N THR A 27 -16.78 0.66 -30.16
CA THR A 27 -17.28 0.72 -28.78
C THR A 27 -16.41 1.67 -27.98
N ARG A 28 -17.03 2.60 -27.26
CA ARG A 28 -16.32 3.47 -26.33
C ARG A 28 -16.21 2.77 -24.98
N ALA A 29 -14.99 2.47 -24.55
CA ALA A 29 -14.72 1.89 -23.24
C ALA A 29 -14.07 2.93 -22.31
N ALA A 30 -14.52 2.98 -21.06
CA ALA A 30 -13.78 3.64 -20.00
C ALA A 30 -12.83 2.61 -19.39
N ILE A 31 -11.53 2.84 -19.51
CA ILE A 31 -10.50 2.03 -18.85
C ILE A 31 -10.00 2.85 -17.67
N SER A 32 -10.18 2.33 -16.46
CA SER A 32 -9.61 2.96 -15.27
C SER A 32 -8.08 3.04 -15.41
N PRO A 33 -7.46 4.14 -14.98
CA PRO A 33 -6.01 4.23 -14.88
C PRO A 33 -5.43 3.05 -14.08
N LEU A 34 -4.26 2.55 -14.46
CA LEU A 34 -3.57 1.46 -13.73
C LEU A 34 -3.03 1.90 -12.37
N PHE A 35 -3.06 3.19 -12.07
CA PHE A 35 -2.57 3.79 -10.84
C PHE A 35 -3.57 4.82 -10.33
N ALA A 36 -3.52 5.09 -9.03
CA ALA A 36 -4.48 5.98 -8.40
C ALA A 36 -4.36 7.40 -8.97
N VAL A 37 -5.48 7.97 -9.41
CA VAL A 37 -5.54 9.33 -9.95
C VAL A 37 -6.16 10.25 -8.90
N PRO A 38 -5.36 11.02 -8.14
CA PRO A 38 -5.79 11.68 -6.91
C PRO A 38 -6.94 12.69 -7.06
N TYR A 39 -7.22 13.14 -8.28
CA TYR A 39 -8.28 14.10 -8.58
C TYR A 39 -9.58 13.47 -9.13
N LEU A 40 -9.52 12.22 -9.62
CA LEU A 40 -10.71 11.46 -10.06
C LEU A 40 -11.17 10.50 -8.98
N GLU A 41 -10.21 9.94 -8.25
CA GLU A 41 -10.44 9.10 -7.11
C GLU A 41 -10.32 9.97 -5.88
N GLY A 42 -11.33 9.93 -5.01
CA GLY A 42 -11.16 10.39 -3.64
C GLY A 42 -10.12 9.50 -2.99
N VAL A 43 -8.84 9.84 -3.15
CA VAL A 43 -7.79 9.35 -2.27
C VAL A 43 -8.25 9.75 -0.89
N ARG A 44 -8.83 8.79 -0.16
CA ARG A 44 -9.13 8.92 1.25
C ARG A 44 -7.79 9.28 1.88
N MET A 45 -7.55 10.58 2.04
CA MET A 45 -6.62 11.09 3.03
C MET A 45 -7.23 10.57 4.31
N MET A 46 -6.67 9.47 4.81
CA MET A 46 -7.17 8.79 5.99
C MET A 46 -7.20 9.87 7.07
N LYS A 47 -8.40 10.30 7.45
CA LYS A 47 -8.51 11.26 8.54
C LYS A 47 -7.91 10.55 9.76
N PRO A 48 -7.18 11.25 10.64
CA PRO A 48 -6.68 10.65 11.88
C PRO A 48 -7.76 9.91 12.69
N THR A 49 -9.03 10.22 12.43
CA THR A 49 -10.24 9.63 13.02
C THR A 49 -10.68 8.30 12.41
N ASP A 50 -10.22 7.94 11.21
CA ASP A 50 -10.56 6.67 10.53
C ASP A 50 -9.56 5.55 10.86
N VAL A 51 -8.49 5.87 11.60
CA VAL A 51 -7.63 4.87 12.22
C VAL A 51 -8.39 4.34 13.43
N PRO A 52 -8.75 3.03 13.50
CA PRO A 52 -9.23 2.46 14.76
C PRO A 52 -8.20 2.80 15.84
N PRO A 53 -8.59 2.98 17.12
CA PRO A 53 -7.64 3.26 18.18
C PRO A 53 -6.52 2.24 18.09
N VAL A 54 -5.35 2.67 17.61
CA VAL A 54 -4.16 1.83 17.63
C VAL A 54 -3.80 1.84 19.11
N GLU A 55 -4.32 0.84 19.82
CA GLU A 55 -3.78 0.40 21.10
C GLU A 55 -2.27 0.59 21.00
N PRO A 56 -1.66 1.46 21.82
CA PRO A 56 -0.29 1.90 21.63
C PRO A 56 0.54 0.64 21.50
N ALA A 57 1.05 0.37 20.29
CA ALA A 57 1.63 -0.92 19.93
C ALA A 57 2.70 -1.20 20.98
N LEU A 58 2.35 -2.05 21.95
CA LEU A 58 3.11 -2.12 23.19
C LEU A 58 4.51 -2.50 22.77
N VAL A 59 5.44 -1.60 23.00
CA VAL A 59 6.82 -1.83 22.62
C VAL A 59 7.28 -3.03 23.44
N ARG A 60 7.62 -4.11 22.74
CA ARG A 60 7.96 -5.42 23.34
C ARG A 60 9.43 -5.75 23.11
N CYS A 61 9.97 -6.56 23.99
CA CYS A 61 11.30 -7.16 23.81
C CYS A 61 11.28 -8.06 22.58
N ALA A 62 12.22 -7.86 21.65
CA ALA A 62 12.31 -8.68 20.44
C ALA A 62 12.71 -10.14 20.69
N ALA A 63 13.28 -10.46 21.86
CA ALA A 63 13.68 -11.81 22.21
C ALA A 63 12.57 -12.62 22.90
N CYS A 64 11.86 -12.00 23.84
CA CYS A 64 10.91 -12.71 24.72
C CYS A 64 9.47 -12.19 24.65
N GLY A 65 9.19 -11.16 23.85
CA GLY A 65 7.84 -10.64 23.62
C GLY A 65 7.20 -9.90 24.80
N LYS A 66 7.89 -9.78 25.95
CA LYS A 66 7.41 -9.03 27.12
C LYS A 66 7.40 -7.53 26.81
N GLY A 67 6.25 -6.89 27.06
CA GLY A 67 6.08 -5.43 27.04
C GLY A 67 5.87 -4.90 28.45
N GLY A 68 5.75 -3.57 28.61
CA GLY A 68 5.50 -2.94 29.92
C GLY A 68 6.68 -2.96 30.89
N VAL A 69 7.85 -3.41 30.44
CA VAL A 69 9.13 -3.33 31.19
C VAL A 69 10.05 -2.32 30.53
N PRO A 70 11.00 -1.71 31.25
CA PRO A 70 12.03 -0.88 30.63
C PRO A 70 12.77 -1.64 29.53
N LEU A 71 12.84 -1.04 28.33
CA LEU A 71 13.53 -1.64 27.19
C LEU A 71 14.70 -0.76 26.73
N SER A 72 15.85 -1.39 26.54
CA SER A 72 17.04 -0.77 25.97
C SER A 72 17.14 -1.05 24.47
N ARG A 73 17.56 -0.05 23.70
CA ARG A 73 17.79 -0.19 22.26
C ARG A 73 19.12 -0.89 22.00
N CYS A 74 19.22 -1.63 20.91
CA CYS A 74 20.51 -2.11 20.39
C CYS A 74 21.45 -0.90 20.19
N SER A 75 22.67 -0.97 20.72
CA SER A 75 23.65 0.12 20.62
C SER A 75 24.05 0.45 19.18
N LYS A 76 24.11 -0.55 18.30
CA LYS A 76 24.52 -0.40 16.90
C LYS A 76 23.41 0.17 16.02
N CYS A 77 22.29 -0.55 15.91
CA CYS A 77 21.22 -0.16 14.98
C CYS A 77 20.17 0.78 15.57
N LYS A 78 20.08 0.89 16.91
CA LYS A 78 19.07 1.65 17.65
C LYS A 78 17.60 1.34 17.33
N ALA A 79 17.32 0.38 16.43
CA ALA A 79 16.00 0.04 15.92
C ALA A 79 15.27 -0.99 16.79
N ILE A 80 15.96 -2.07 17.19
CA ILE A 80 15.39 -3.16 17.99
C ILE A 80 15.61 -2.92 19.49
N LYS A 81 14.65 -3.33 20.32
CA LYS A 81 14.62 -3.13 21.77
C LYS A 81 14.57 -4.45 22.55
N TYR A 82 15.23 -4.48 23.70
CA TYR A 82 15.35 -5.65 24.58
C TYR A 82 15.14 -5.27 26.05
N CYS A 83 14.56 -6.17 26.85
CA CYS A 83 14.39 -5.95 28.29
C CYS A 83 15.63 -6.27 29.12
N SER A 84 16.62 -6.97 28.54
CA SER A 84 17.88 -7.31 29.21
C SER A 84 18.99 -7.58 28.20
N LYS A 85 20.23 -7.56 28.69
CA LYS A 85 21.42 -7.96 27.91
C LYS A 85 21.32 -9.42 27.46
N ASP A 86 20.77 -10.31 28.28
CA ASP A 86 20.60 -11.73 27.94
C ASP A 86 19.62 -11.92 26.76
N CYS A 87 18.54 -11.13 26.74
CA CYS A 87 17.62 -11.11 25.61
C CYS A 87 18.31 -10.65 24.33
N GLN A 88 19.16 -9.63 24.40
CA GLN A 88 19.94 -9.16 23.25
C GLN A 88 20.91 -10.24 22.74
N VAL A 89 21.65 -10.91 23.64
CA VAL A 89 22.60 -11.98 23.28
C VAL A 89 21.90 -13.18 22.66
N THR A 90 20.77 -13.59 23.24
CA THR A 90 19.97 -14.72 22.72
C THR A 90 19.44 -14.41 21.32
N HIS A 91 18.91 -13.20 21.12
CA HIS A 91 18.39 -12.76 19.82
C HIS A 91 19.50 -12.43 18.79
N TRP A 92 20.75 -12.28 19.22
CA TRP A 92 21.87 -11.89 18.34
C TRP A 92 22.08 -12.84 17.16
N LYS A 93 21.86 -14.14 17.35
CA LYS A 93 22.02 -15.17 16.30
C LYS A 93 21.20 -14.86 15.04
N ILE A 94 20.03 -14.25 15.21
CA ILE A 94 19.14 -13.83 14.12
C ILE A 94 19.29 -12.34 13.80
N HIS A 95 19.40 -11.48 14.81
CA HIS A 95 19.51 -10.03 14.63
C HIS A 95 20.77 -9.60 13.86
N LYS A 96 21.90 -10.30 14.01
CA LYS A 96 23.18 -9.90 13.43
C LYS A 96 23.13 -9.68 11.91
N ARG A 97 22.28 -10.42 11.20
CA ARG A 97 22.15 -10.37 9.73
C ARG A 97 21.49 -9.09 9.25
N SER A 98 20.63 -8.49 10.08
CA SER A 98 19.89 -7.26 9.78
C SER A 98 20.36 -6.07 10.62
N CYS A 99 21.44 -6.23 11.40
CA CYS A 99 21.94 -5.19 12.29
C CYS A 99 22.89 -4.22 11.56
N THR A 100 22.32 -3.19 10.94
CA THR A 100 23.04 -2.10 10.26
C THR A 100 23.09 -0.87 11.15
N SER A 101 24.22 -0.13 11.16
CA SER A 101 24.28 1.17 11.85
C SER A 101 23.36 2.14 11.13
N THR A 102 22.50 2.80 11.89
CA THR A 102 21.82 4.02 11.42
C THR A 102 22.81 5.16 11.41
#